data_AF-S7X728-F1
#
_entry.id   AF-S7X728-F1
#
_cell.length_a   1.000
_cell.length_b   1.000
_cell.length_c   1.000
_cell.angle_alpha   90.00
_cell.angle_beta   90.00
_cell.angle_gamma   90.00
#
_symmetry.space_group_name_H-M   'P 1'
#
loop_
_entity.id
_entity.type
_entity.pdbx_description
1 polymer ?
#
loop_
_entity_poly.entity_id
_entity_poly.type
_entity_poly.pdbx_seq_one_letter_code
_entity_poly.pdbx_strand_id
1 'polypeptide(L)'
;MVRSSIIDKGLNLFITKNLIEKQYNFNGIEYKATENAMPFLESLEELYSIKLQEKANWAINKYSKHTKQELKNIMTPKLSEIDNEFNIEILQ
;
A
#
# COMPACT_ATOMS: atom_id res chain seq x y z
N MET A 1 -1.56 -1.52 -27.32
CA MET A 1 -1.95 -2.67 -26.49
C MET A 1 -1.53 -2.60 -25.02
N VAL A 2 -0.40 -1.96 -24.65
CA VAL A 2 0.05 -1.87 -23.23
C VAL A 2 -0.97 -1.20 -22.29
N ARG A 3 -1.60 -0.09 -22.72
CA ARG A 3 -2.58 0.64 -21.90
C ARG A 3 -3.82 -0.18 -21.54
N SER A 4 -4.34 -0.98 -22.47
CA SER A 4 -5.49 -1.86 -22.21
C SER A 4 -5.18 -2.87 -21.10
N SER A 5 -3.99 -3.50 -21.17
CA SER A 5 -3.61 -4.51 -20.18
C SER A 5 -3.48 -3.97 -18.75
N ILE A 6 -3.08 -2.72 -18.58
CA ILE A 6 -2.96 -2.07 -17.26
C ILE A 6 -4.35 -1.74 -16.73
N ILE A 7 -5.22 -1.20 -17.59
CA ILE A 7 -6.61 -0.89 -17.23
C ILE A 7 -7.34 -2.17 -16.82
N ASP A 8 -7.22 -3.25 -17.60
CA ASP A 8 -7.86 -4.54 -17.28
C ASP A 8 -7.37 -5.11 -15.93
N LYS A 9 -6.07 -5.03 -15.66
CA LYS A 9 -5.49 -5.44 -14.36
C LYS A 9 -6.03 -4.58 -13.21
N GLY A 10 -6.15 -3.27 -13.43
CA GLY A 10 -6.69 -2.33 -12.45
C GLY A 10 -8.16 -2.61 -12.13
N LEU A 11 -8.99 -2.80 -13.18
CA LEU A 11 -10.40 -3.15 -13.03
C LEU A 11 -10.56 -4.48 -12.28
N ASN A 12 -9.79 -5.51 -12.64
CA ASN A 12 -9.82 -6.80 -11.93
C ASN A 12 -9.40 -6.67 -10.46
N LEU A 13 -8.39 -5.84 -10.17
CA LEU A 13 -7.97 -5.57 -8.80
C LEU A 13 -9.09 -4.90 -8.00
N PHE A 14 -9.71 -3.86 -8.55
CA PHE A 14 -10.81 -3.14 -7.89
C PHE A 14 -12.05 -4.00 -7.67
N ILE A 15 -12.36 -4.90 -8.60
CA ILE A 15 -13.42 -5.91 -8.40
C ILE A 15 -13.04 -6.87 -7.27
N THR A 16 -11.81 -7.39 -7.27
CA THR A 16 -11.33 -8.33 -6.22
C THR A 16 -11.32 -7.70 -4.83
N LYS A 17 -11.14 -6.37 -4.76
CA LYS A 17 -11.20 -5.59 -3.51
C LYS A 17 -12.60 -5.08 -3.18
N ASN A 18 -13.63 -5.47 -3.94
CA ASN A 18 -15.00 -5.01 -3.79
C ASN A 18 -15.11 -3.47 -3.76
N LEU A 19 -14.31 -2.79 -4.58
CA LEU A 19 -14.34 -1.33 -4.75
C LEU A 19 -15.24 -0.96 -5.93
N ILE A 20 -15.27 -1.77 -6.98
CA ILE A 20 -16.18 -1.61 -8.12
C ILE A 20 -16.89 -2.93 -8.42
N GLU A 21 -18.08 -2.84 -9.02
CA GLU A 21 -18.81 -3.97 -9.59
C GLU A 21 -18.92 -3.83 -11.11
N LYS A 22 -18.96 -4.98 -11.80
CA LYS A 22 -19.13 -5.05 -13.25
C LYS A 22 -20.59 -5.35 -13.57
N GLN A 23 -21.23 -4.48 -14.36
CA GLN A 23 -22.62 -4.61 -14.78
C GLN A 23 -22.69 -4.89 -16.29
N TYR A 24 -23.52 -5.85 -16.68
CA TYR A 24 -23.78 -6.15 -18.09
C TYR A 24 -25.13 -5.55 -18.48
N ASN A 25 -25.15 -4.75 -19.53
CA ASN A 25 -26.36 -4.11 -20.03
C ASN A 25 -26.45 -4.21 -21.56
N PHE A 26 -27.55 -3.73 -22.13
CA PHE A 26 -27.79 -3.77 -23.57
C PHE A 26 -26.77 -2.97 -24.41
N ASN A 27 -26.05 -2.04 -23.77
CA ASN A 27 -25.03 -1.20 -24.39
C ASN A 27 -23.60 -1.73 -24.16
N GLY A 28 -23.44 -2.85 -23.45
CA GLY A 28 -22.16 -3.48 -23.18
C GLY A 28 -21.86 -3.68 -21.70
N ILE A 29 -20.66 -3.28 -21.28
CA ILE A 29 -20.14 -3.48 -19.92
C ILE A 29 -19.97 -2.12 -19.26
N GLU A 30 -20.55 -1.95 -18.08
CA GLU A 30 -20.35 -0.80 -17.21
C GLU A 30 -19.67 -1.21 -15.91
N TYR A 31 -18.98 -0.26 -15.28
CA TYR A 31 -18.36 -0.44 -13.97
C TYR A 31 -18.90 0.61 -13.01
N LYS A 32 -19.37 0.17 -11.85
CA LYS A 32 -19.98 1.04 -10.85
C LYS A 32 -19.21 0.95 -9.53
N ALA A 33 -19.00 2.08 -8.88
CA ALA A 33 -18.42 2.12 -7.54
C ALA A 33 -19.38 1.44 -6.53
N THR A 34 -18.82 0.61 -5.67
CA THR A 34 -19.55 0.04 -4.53
C THR A 34 -19.54 1.03 -3.35
N GLU A 35 -20.24 0.68 -2.27
CA GLU A 35 -20.19 1.43 -1.00
C GLU A 35 -18.79 1.50 -0.37
N ASN A 36 -17.89 0.57 -0.67
CA ASN A 36 -16.52 0.57 -0.13
C ASN A 36 -15.59 1.52 -0.88
N ALA A 37 -15.98 2.01 -2.06
CA ALA A 37 -15.13 2.86 -2.88
C ALA A 37 -14.83 4.19 -2.20
N MET A 38 -15.85 4.88 -1.69
CA MET A 38 -15.68 6.21 -1.11
C MET A 38 -14.86 6.18 0.19
N PRO A 39 -15.15 5.31 1.19
CA PRO A 39 -14.33 5.22 2.39
C PRO A 39 -12.87 4.82 2.09
N PHE A 40 -12.65 3.98 1.07
CA PHE A 40 -11.30 3.64 0.62
C PHE A 40 -10.59 4.88 0.06
N LEU A 41 -11.22 5.66 -0.80
CA LEU A 41 -10.63 6.89 -1.35
C LEU A 41 -10.33 7.91 -0.25
N GLU A 42 -11.27 8.13 0.67
CA GLU A 42 -11.07 9.00 1.84
C GLU A 42 -9.86 8.54 2.66
N SER A 43 -9.73 7.22 2.90
CA SER A 43 -8.59 6.66 3.64
C SER A 43 -7.23 6.95 2.98
N LEU A 44 -7.17 7.15 1.66
CA LEU A 44 -5.93 7.52 0.96
C LEU A 44 -5.56 8.99 1.19
N GLU A 45 -6.55 9.84 1.46
CA GLU A 45 -6.38 11.28 1.71
C GLU A 45 -6.21 11.60 3.20
N GLU A 46 -6.44 10.61 4.07
CA GLU A 46 -6.22 10.76 5.50
C GLU A 46 -4.79 11.18 5.85
N LEU A 47 -4.67 12.00 6.88
CA LEU A 47 -3.39 12.52 7.37
C LEU A 47 -2.41 11.38 7.70
N TYR A 48 -2.93 10.25 8.19
CA TYR A 48 -2.14 9.06 8.44
C TYR A 48 -1.49 8.52 7.16
N SER A 49 -2.26 8.35 6.08
CA SER A 49 -1.79 7.82 4.80
C SER A 49 -0.77 8.74 4.16
N ILE A 50 -1.00 10.06 4.21
CA ILE A 50 -0.04 11.07 3.75
C ILE A 50 1.28 10.95 4.52
N LYS A 51 1.21 10.93 5.86
CA LYS A 51 2.41 10.79 6.71
C LYS A 51 3.13 9.47 6.47
N LEU A 52 2.41 8.38 6.26
CA LEU A 52 3.00 7.08 5.94
C LEU A 52 3.79 7.14 4.64
N GLN A 53 3.26 7.79 3.61
CA GLN A 53 3.97 8.01 2.34
C GLN A 53 5.23 8.86 2.54
N GLU A 54 5.16 9.93 3.34
CA GLU A 54 6.34 10.74 3.69
C GLU A 54 7.42 9.91 4.38
N LYS A 55 7.05 9.03 5.33
CA LYS A 55 8.02 8.14 6.01
C LYS A 55 8.61 7.11 5.05
N ALA A 56 7.81 6.54 4.16
CA ALA A 56 8.30 5.64 3.13
C ALA A 56 9.31 6.34 2.20
N ASN A 57 8.98 7.55 1.74
CA ASN A 57 9.88 8.37 0.92
C ASN A 57 11.18 8.71 1.66
N TRP A 58 11.09 9.11 2.93
CA TRP A 58 12.27 9.33 3.76
C TRP A 58 13.14 8.08 3.86
N ALA A 59 12.54 6.90 4.08
CA ALA A 59 13.27 5.65 4.19
C ALA A 59 13.99 5.30 2.87
N ILE A 60 13.30 5.42 1.73
CA ILE A 60 13.90 5.20 0.41
C ILE A 60 15.06 6.16 0.18
N ASN A 61 14.87 7.46 0.42
CA ASN A 61 15.91 8.46 0.20
C ASN A 61 17.14 8.21 1.07
N LYS A 62 16.94 7.75 2.30
CA LYS A 62 18.04 7.50 3.25
C LYS A 62 18.75 6.17 2.99
N TYR A 63 18.01 5.14 2.60
CA TYR A 63 18.50 3.76 2.68
C TYR A 63 18.63 3.05 1.32
N SER A 64 18.09 3.59 0.22
CA SER A 64 18.09 2.94 -1.11
C SER A 64 19.47 2.55 -1.65
N LYS A 65 20.54 3.22 -1.22
CA LYS A 65 21.92 2.95 -1.64
C LYS A 65 22.66 1.92 -0.78
N HIS A 66 22.07 1.52 0.34
CA HIS A 66 22.70 0.56 1.24
C HIS A 66 22.36 -0.86 0.81
N THR A 67 23.35 -1.73 0.90
CA THR A 67 23.17 -3.18 0.79
C THR A 67 22.40 -3.70 2.01
N LYS A 68 21.83 -4.90 1.86
CA LYS A 68 21.15 -5.60 2.97
C LYS A 68 22.04 -5.73 4.22
N GLN A 69 23.34 -5.98 4.03
CA GLN A 69 24.28 -6.15 5.14
C GLN A 69 24.55 -4.82 5.86
N GLU A 70 24.70 -3.72 5.13
CA GLU A 70 24.84 -2.38 5.72
C GLU A 70 23.57 -1.97 6.47
N LEU A 71 22.38 -2.25 5.91
CA LEU A 71 21.12 -2.01 6.61
C LEU A 71 21.01 -2.81 7.91
N LYS A 72 21.42 -4.09 7.90
CA LYS A 72 21.43 -4.91 9.12
C LYS A 72 22.33 -4.28 10.18
N ASN A 73 23.53 -3.85 9.81
CA ASN A 73 24.46 -3.22 10.76
C ASN A 73 23.92 -1.89 11.31
N ILE A 74 23.19 -1.11 10.51
CA ILE A 74 22.57 0.16 10.94
C ILE A 74 21.36 -0.09 11.86
N MET A 75 20.56 -1.11 11.58
CA MET A 75 19.29 -1.37 12.28
C MET A 75 19.46 -2.19 13.56
N THR A 76 20.39 -3.16 13.59
CA THR A 76 20.54 -4.07 14.74
C THR A 76 20.72 -3.35 16.09
N PRO A 77 21.56 -2.31 16.24
CA PRO A 77 21.69 -1.60 17.51
C PRO A 77 20.40 -0.87 17.93
N LYS A 78 19.67 -0.31 16.95
CA LYS A 78 18.42 0.42 17.21
C LYS A 78 17.26 -0.52 17.55
N LEU A 79 17.23 -1.70 16.94
CA LEU A 79 16.23 -2.72 17.24
C LEU A 79 16.37 -3.21 18.68
N SER A 80 17.60 -3.45 19.16
CA SER A 80 17.80 -3.81 20.57
C SER A 80 17.35 -2.72 21.54
N GLU A 81 17.47 -1.44 21.19
CA GLU A 81 16.97 -0.33 22.01
C GLU A 81 15.43 -0.30 22.05
N ILE A 82 14.80 -0.49 20.88
CA ILE A 82 13.33 -0.54 20.74
C ILE A 82 12.75 -1.77 21.44
N ASP A 83 13.37 -2.94 21.32
CA ASP A 83 12.92 -4.17 21.97
C ASP A 83 12.90 -4.01 23.50
N ASN A 84 13.91 -3.34 24.06
CA ASN A 84 13.98 -3.01 25.48
C ASN A 84 12.93 -1.97 25.92
N GLU A 85 12.54 -1.05 25.04
CA GLU A 85 11.54 -0.02 25.33
C GLU A 85 10.10 -0.53 25.19
N PHE A 86 9.86 -1.44 24.25
CA PHE A 86 8.50 -1.84 23.84
C PHE A 86 8.13 -3.30 24.17
N ASN A 87 8.99 -4.09 24.82
CA ASN A 87 8.75 -5.52 25.12
C ASN A 87 8.17 -6.27 23.91
N ILE A 88 8.80 -6.12 22.74
CA ILE A 88 8.34 -6.76 21.49
C ILE A 88 8.73 -8.26 21.52
N GLU A 89 8.14 -9.03 22.43
CA GLU A 89 8.17 -10.50 22.39
C GLU A 89 7.10 -11.08 21.44
N ILE A 90 6.28 -10.24 20.82
CA ILE A 90 5.21 -10.68 19.92
C ILE A 90 5.74 -10.62 18.49
N LEU A 91 6.43 -11.67 18.05
CA LEU A 91 6.50 -12.20 16.67
C LEU A 91 7.55 -13.34 16.64
N GLN A 92 7.25 -14.42 17.36
CA GLN A 92 7.80 -15.76 17.05
C GLN A 92 6.79 -16.53 16.19
#